data_AF-A0A369IDP4-F1
#
_entry.id   AF-A0A369IDP4-F1
#
_cell.length_a   1.000
_cell.length_b   1.000
_cell.length_c   1.000
_cell.angle_alpha   90.00
_cell.angle_beta   90.00
_cell.angle_gamma   90.00
#
_symmetry.space_group_name_H-M   'P 1'
#
loop_
_entity.id
_entity.type
_entity.pdbx_description
1 polymer ?
#
loop_
_entity_poly.entity_id
_entity_poly.type
_entity_poly.pdbx_seq_one_letter_code
_entity_poly.pdbx_strand_id
1 'polypeptide(L)'
;MKTILFLSIALLAMQIRAQHGLQGEYYNGQNFERKVFTRVDPQINFSWRGRNPGPNMDNSYYSVRWTGKLHPPTTGVYQFSAKVDDGVRIWVGGKLIMDAWGLHDSGNFRGNVKLEGGKFYDLKIEYFNAMLEGEVQIYWQMPNALEPQPIQTNFLYKAGASIPKPVVVPDKPETDLPPIVVKSTLKPGPKTSKSPASLPLKREVNTPPTKTPELPKAVTEKVGFPPEKGQPMVLNHVTFEQSSYNLLPSSYPELDKLADYLRKNPSLTVEIVGHTDNVGDPRLNLALSENRAKVVRHYIIEKGIAEDRITAQGYGGTRPLTSNANETERAQNRRVELILR
;
A
#
# COMPACT_ATOMS: atom_id res chain seq x y z
N MET A 1 -14.12 -70.83 29.07
CA MET A 1 -15.10 -69.81 29.48
C MET A 1 -14.41 -68.73 30.29
N LYS A 2 -14.82 -67.46 30.09
CA LYS A 2 -14.28 -66.18 30.59
C LYS A 2 -13.28 -65.50 29.65
N THR A 3 -13.84 -64.93 28.58
CA THR A 3 -13.21 -63.89 27.76
C THR A 3 -13.49 -62.54 28.43
N ILE A 4 -12.43 -61.76 28.63
CA ILE A 4 -12.46 -60.40 29.19
C ILE A 4 -12.83 -59.40 28.09
N LEU A 5 -13.81 -58.56 28.41
CA LEU A 5 -14.23 -57.39 27.66
C LEU A 5 -13.18 -56.27 27.82
N PHE A 6 -12.60 -55.78 26.73
CA PHE A 6 -12.06 -54.42 26.67
C PHE A 6 -12.68 -53.67 25.50
N LEU A 7 -13.47 -52.67 25.87
CA LEU A 7 -14.03 -51.63 25.03
C LEU A 7 -12.92 -50.60 24.78
N SER A 8 -12.59 -50.30 23.53
CA SER A 8 -11.84 -49.09 23.18
C SER A 8 -12.43 -48.44 21.93
N ILE A 9 -13.47 -47.65 22.17
CA ILE A 9 -13.72 -46.31 21.62
C ILE A 9 -12.96 -46.01 20.32
N ALA A 10 -13.49 -46.46 19.18
CA ALA A 10 -13.13 -45.92 17.88
C ALA A 10 -14.06 -44.73 17.55
N LEU A 11 -13.92 -43.63 18.30
CA LEU A 11 -14.54 -42.35 17.97
C LEU A 11 -13.76 -41.17 18.59
N LEU A 12 -12.63 -40.78 17.97
CA LEU A 12 -11.97 -39.46 18.02
C LEU A 12 -10.61 -39.63 17.31
N ALA A 13 -10.22 -38.94 16.24
CA ALA A 13 -10.61 -37.66 15.73
C ALA A 13 -10.59 -37.71 14.20
N MET A 14 -11.65 -37.23 13.58
CA MET A 14 -11.60 -36.65 12.26
C MET A 14 -10.47 -35.61 12.29
N GLN A 15 -9.35 -35.92 11.64
CA GLN A 15 -8.19 -35.05 11.57
C GLN A 15 -8.59 -33.86 10.71
N ILE A 16 -9.21 -32.85 11.31
CA ILE A 16 -9.52 -31.60 10.63
C ILE A 16 -8.15 -30.96 10.33
N ARG A 17 -7.64 -31.21 9.13
CA ARG A 17 -6.38 -30.65 8.67
C ARG A 17 -6.56 -29.13 8.67
N ALA A 18 -5.75 -28.44 9.46
CA ALA A 18 -5.67 -27.00 9.34
C ALA A 18 -5.27 -26.68 7.90
N GLN A 19 -6.13 -25.96 7.15
CA GLN A 19 -5.82 -25.59 5.77
C GLN A 19 -4.72 -24.53 5.82
N HIS A 20 -3.53 -24.88 5.34
CA HIS A 20 -2.39 -23.97 5.24
C HIS A 20 -2.64 -22.84 4.23
N GLY A 21 -1.91 -21.75 4.38
CA GLY A 21 -2.02 -20.55 3.54
C GLY A 21 -3.00 -19.50 4.07
N LEU A 22 -3.12 -18.40 3.35
CA LEU A 22 -4.00 -17.28 3.68
C LEU A 22 -5.16 -17.19 2.69
N GLN A 23 -6.34 -16.80 3.16
CA GLN A 23 -7.47 -16.52 2.30
C GLN A 23 -7.25 -15.15 1.63
N GLY A 24 -6.99 -15.15 0.33
CA GLY A 24 -6.92 -13.96 -0.51
C GLY A 24 -8.29 -13.60 -1.08
N GLU A 25 -8.67 -12.34 -0.94
CA GLU A 25 -9.77 -11.69 -1.66
C GLU A 25 -9.17 -10.71 -2.67
N TYR A 26 -9.56 -10.84 -3.94
CA TYR A 26 -8.98 -10.11 -5.06
C TYR A 26 -10.01 -9.15 -5.66
N TYR A 27 -9.61 -7.90 -5.89
CA TYR A 27 -10.50 -6.81 -6.27
C TYR A 27 -9.96 -6.03 -7.47
N ASN A 28 -10.86 -5.55 -8.32
CA ASN A 28 -10.55 -4.43 -9.20
C ASN A 28 -10.77 -3.12 -8.43
N GLY A 29 -9.86 -2.17 -8.65
CA GLY A 29 -9.67 -0.95 -7.89
C GLY A 29 -8.62 -1.09 -6.78
N GLN A 30 -8.02 0.04 -6.38
CA GLN A 30 -6.89 0.12 -5.46
C GLN A 30 -7.30 0.05 -3.98
N ASN A 31 -8.58 0.17 -3.68
CA ASN A 31 -9.12 0.24 -2.34
C ASN A 31 -10.34 -0.69 -2.16
N PHE A 32 -10.23 -1.90 -2.71
CA PHE A 32 -11.19 -3.00 -2.52
C PHE A 32 -12.60 -2.74 -3.09
N GLU A 33 -12.70 -1.98 -4.18
CA GLU A 33 -13.94 -1.45 -4.74
C GLU A 33 -14.85 -2.56 -5.29
N ARG A 34 -14.32 -3.45 -6.12
CA ARG A 34 -15.10 -4.56 -6.71
C ARG A 34 -14.38 -5.89 -6.55
N LYS A 35 -14.86 -6.72 -5.63
CA LYS A 35 -14.36 -8.10 -5.47
C LYS A 35 -14.61 -8.91 -6.74
N VAL A 36 -13.58 -9.58 -7.24
CA VAL A 36 -13.62 -10.43 -8.44
C VAL A 36 -13.67 -11.91 -8.05
N PHE A 37 -12.69 -12.36 -7.26
CA PHE A 37 -12.63 -13.75 -6.80
C PHE A 37 -11.91 -13.87 -5.45
N THR A 38 -11.88 -15.10 -4.93
CA THR A 38 -11.12 -15.46 -3.73
C THR A 38 -10.34 -16.74 -3.96
N ARG A 39 -9.14 -16.88 -3.39
CA ARG A 39 -8.39 -18.15 -3.37
C ARG A 39 -7.55 -18.29 -2.11
N VAL A 40 -6.98 -19.47 -1.87
CA VAL A 40 -6.02 -19.69 -0.79
C VAL A 40 -4.61 -19.60 -1.37
N ASP A 41 -3.80 -18.70 -0.83
CA ASP A 41 -2.41 -18.51 -1.24
C ASP A 41 -1.48 -19.12 -0.18
N PRO A 42 -0.63 -20.09 -0.54
CA PRO A 42 0.26 -20.74 0.43
C PRO A 42 1.34 -19.81 0.96
N GLN A 43 1.69 -18.77 0.20
CA GLN A 43 2.66 -17.75 0.55
C GLN A 43 2.29 -16.43 -0.14
N ILE A 44 2.76 -15.30 0.42
CA ILE A 44 2.68 -14.00 -0.23
C ILE A 44 4.03 -13.71 -0.88
N ASN A 45 4.21 -14.21 -2.08
CA ASN A 45 5.44 -14.07 -2.87
C ASN A 45 5.08 -13.98 -4.36
N PHE A 46 4.48 -12.86 -4.74
CA PHE A 46 3.96 -12.63 -6.08
C PHE A 46 4.77 -11.57 -6.81
N SER A 47 5.13 -11.88 -8.06
CA SER A 47 5.57 -10.92 -9.06
C SER A 47 4.83 -11.29 -10.34
N TRP A 48 3.88 -10.44 -10.75
CA TRP A 48 3.00 -10.79 -11.85
C TRP A 48 3.57 -10.40 -13.23
N ARG A 49 4.69 -9.66 -13.26
CA ARG A 49 5.48 -9.35 -14.47
C ARG A 49 4.59 -8.80 -15.60
N GLY A 50 3.84 -7.75 -15.28
CA GLY A 50 2.88 -7.10 -16.19
C GLY A 50 1.56 -7.84 -16.43
N ARG A 51 1.31 -8.98 -15.77
CA ARG A 51 0.01 -9.65 -15.80
C ARG A 51 -0.85 -9.31 -14.58
N ASN A 52 -2.15 -9.56 -14.69
CA ASN A 52 -3.05 -9.50 -13.55
C ASN A 52 -2.94 -10.76 -12.64
N PRO A 53 -3.45 -10.69 -11.39
CA PRO A 53 -3.37 -11.81 -10.45
C PRO A 53 -4.26 -13.03 -10.76
N GLY A 54 -5.20 -12.90 -11.70
CA GLY A 54 -6.15 -13.94 -12.04
C GLY A 54 -7.22 -13.48 -13.04
N PRO A 55 -8.02 -14.43 -13.56
CA PRO A 55 -8.99 -14.14 -14.62
C PRO A 55 -9.98 -13.04 -14.21
N ASN A 56 -10.35 -12.22 -15.20
CA ASN A 56 -11.28 -11.07 -15.06
C ASN A 56 -10.78 -9.93 -14.15
N MET A 57 -9.49 -9.92 -13.80
CA MET A 57 -8.86 -8.76 -13.17
C MET A 57 -8.22 -7.86 -14.20
N ASP A 58 -8.23 -6.56 -13.91
CA ASP A 58 -7.53 -5.56 -14.71
C ASP A 58 -6.01 -5.73 -14.50
N ASN A 59 -5.20 -5.41 -15.53
CA ASN A 59 -3.73 -5.50 -15.42
C ASN A 59 -3.13 -4.39 -14.54
N SER A 60 -3.89 -3.31 -14.35
CA SER A 60 -3.59 -2.15 -13.51
C SER A 60 -4.79 -1.93 -12.58
N TYR A 61 -4.58 -1.19 -11.51
CA TYR A 61 -5.60 -0.74 -10.56
C TYR A 61 -6.36 -1.91 -9.94
N TYR A 62 -5.65 -2.71 -9.16
CA TYR A 62 -6.22 -3.83 -8.42
C TYR A 62 -5.70 -3.89 -7.00
N SER A 63 -6.43 -4.59 -6.14
CA SER A 63 -6.05 -4.76 -4.74
C SER A 63 -6.32 -6.17 -4.27
N VAL A 64 -5.57 -6.59 -3.25
CA VAL A 64 -5.70 -7.91 -2.66
C VAL A 64 -5.66 -7.79 -1.14
N ARG A 65 -6.57 -8.50 -0.47
CA ARG A 65 -6.57 -8.63 0.99
C ARG A 65 -6.40 -10.09 1.35
N TRP A 66 -5.31 -10.41 2.04
CA TRP A 66 -5.08 -11.73 2.63
C TRP A 66 -5.40 -11.72 4.12
N THR A 67 -6.16 -12.72 4.56
CA THR A 67 -6.52 -12.92 5.98
C THR A 67 -6.29 -14.36 6.41
N GLY A 68 -5.87 -14.54 7.67
CA GLY A 68 -5.66 -15.85 8.26
C GLY A 68 -4.95 -15.74 9.61
N LYS A 69 -4.18 -16.78 9.96
CA LYS A 69 -3.39 -16.84 11.17
C LYS A 69 -1.92 -17.06 10.86
N LEU A 70 -1.07 -16.45 11.67
CA LEU A 70 0.36 -16.68 11.75
C LEU A 70 0.68 -17.55 12.98
N HIS A 71 1.55 -18.54 12.82
CA HIS A 71 2.07 -19.40 13.91
C HIS A 71 3.60 -19.29 13.94
N PRO A 72 4.19 -18.43 14.79
CA PRO A 72 5.63 -18.27 14.88
C PRO A 72 6.25 -19.43 15.68
N PRO A 73 7.42 -19.97 15.26
CA PRO A 73 8.05 -21.11 15.93
C PRO A 73 8.78 -20.74 17.23
N THR A 74 9.24 -19.49 17.39
CA THR A 74 10.07 -19.06 18.51
C THR A 74 9.55 -17.77 19.13
N THR A 75 9.88 -17.55 20.41
CA THR A 75 9.54 -16.31 21.11
C THR A 75 10.62 -15.26 20.84
N GLY A 76 10.22 -14.04 20.48
CA GLY A 76 11.13 -12.92 20.35
C GLY A 76 10.61 -11.82 19.44
N VAL A 77 11.50 -10.93 19.00
CA VAL A 77 11.19 -9.86 18.04
C VAL A 77 11.40 -10.38 16.63
N TYR A 78 10.35 -10.29 15.82
CA TYR A 78 10.35 -10.59 14.40
C TYR A 78 10.39 -9.28 13.61
N GLN A 79 11.22 -9.22 12.58
CA GLN A 79 11.20 -8.14 11.59
C GLN A 79 10.50 -8.62 10.33
N PHE A 80 9.36 -8.02 9.99
CA PHE A 80 8.71 -8.21 8.70
C PHE A 80 9.31 -7.27 7.67
N SER A 81 9.55 -7.77 6.46
CA SER A 81 9.93 -6.96 5.30
C SER A 81 8.96 -7.21 4.15
N ALA A 82 8.62 -6.17 3.40
CA ALA A 82 7.81 -6.27 2.20
C ALA A 82 8.54 -5.63 1.02
N LYS A 83 8.74 -6.40 -0.06
CA LYS A 83 9.09 -5.87 -1.37
C LYS A 83 7.79 -5.68 -2.15
N VAL A 84 7.49 -4.45 -2.57
CA VAL A 84 6.17 -4.10 -3.11
C VAL A 84 6.27 -3.04 -4.21
N ASP A 85 5.38 -3.17 -5.18
CA ASP A 85 5.01 -2.19 -6.20
C ASP A 85 3.49 -2.35 -6.37
N ASP A 86 2.60 -1.56 -5.76
CA ASP A 86 2.81 -0.23 -5.14
C ASP A 86 2.71 -0.24 -3.61
N GLY A 87 1.53 -0.57 -3.06
CA GLY A 87 1.18 -0.26 -1.67
C GLY A 87 0.95 -1.49 -0.81
N VAL A 88 1.37 -1.45 0.46
CA VAL A 88 1.16 -2.55 1.42
C VAL A 88 0.81 -2.08 2.82
N ARG A 89 -0.06 -2.82 3.50
CA ARG A 89 -0.29 -2.72 4.95
C ARG A 89 -0.29 -4.10 5.59
N ILE A 90 0.32 -4.22 6.77
CA ILE A 90 0.42 -5.50 7.49
C ILE A 90 -0.02 -5.32 8.95
N TRP A 91 -0.94 -6.19 9.39
CA TRP A 91 -1.36 -6.31 10.77
C TRP A 91 -1.05 -7.69 11.31
N VAL A 92 -0.49 -7.75 12.53
CA VAL A 92 -0.24 -8.99 13.27
C VAL A 92 -0.86 -8.87 14.67
N GLY A 93 -1.74 -9.80 15.03
CA GLY A 93 -2.50 -9.75 16.29
C GLY A 93 -3.36 -8.48 16.41
N GLY A 94 -3.85 -7.95 15.29
CA GLY A 94 -4.60 -6.69 15.23
C GLY A 94 -3.76 -5.42 15.27
N LYS A 95 -2.45 -5.50 15.54
CA LYS A 95 -1.55 -4.35 15.53
C LYS A 95 -1.04 -4.07 14.12
N LEU A 96 -1.20 -2.85 13.62
CA LEU A 96 -0.58 -2.37 12.38
C LEU A 96 0.95 -2.27 12.59
N ILE A 97 1.72 -3.06 11.85
CA ILE A 97 3.19 -3.10 11.94
C ILE A 97 3.88 -2.47 10.74
N MET A 98 3.15 -2.26 9.64
CA MET A 98 3.65 -1.67 8.41
C MET A 98 2.50 -0.93 7.71
N ASP A 99 2.71 0.34 7.41
CA ASP A 99 1.77 1.18 6.66
C ASP A 99 2.51 1.94 5.55
N ALA A 100 2.50 1.35 4.36
CA ALA A 100 3.08 1.91 3.14
C ALA A 100 1.99 1.95 2.05
N TRP A 101 0.86 2.57 2.37
CA TRP A 101 -0.29 2.68 1.46
C TRP A 101 -0.18 3.90 0.54
N GLY A 102 0.61 3.79 -0.53
CA GLY A 102 0.86 4.85 -1.51
C GLY A 102 1.48 4.31 -2.79
N LEU A 103 1.65 5.15 -3.81
CA LEU A 103 2.33 4.76 -5.04
C LEU A 103 3.82 4.62 -4.78
N HIS A 104 4.38 3.47 -5.10
CA HIS A 104 5.80 3.21 -4.98
C HIS A 104 6.24 2.43 -6.18
N ASP A 105 7.34 2.84 -6.79
CA ASP A 105 8.09 1.92 -7.64
C ASP A 105 8.64 0.80 -6.71
N SER A 106 9.07 -0.33 -7.26
CA SER A 106 9.66 -1.45 -6.49
C SER A 106 10.45 -1.02 -5.23
N GLY A 107 9.80 -1.15 -4.07
CA GLY A 107 10.25 -0.58 -2.79
C GLY A 107 10.36 -1.64 -1.69
N ASN A 108 11.13 -1.35 -0.64
CA ASN A 108 11.33 -2.25 0.50
C ASN A 108 10.92 -1.57 1.82
N PHE A 109 9.93 -2.13 2.51
CA PHE A 109 9.41 -1.62 3.78
C PHE A 109 9.63 -2.61 4.91
N ARG A 110 9.79 -2.12 6.14
CA ARG A 110 10.08 -2.95 7.32
C ARG A 110 9.19 -2.58 8.51
N GLY A 111 8.88 -3.59 9.33
CA GLY A 111 8.11 -3.43 10.56
C GLY A 111 8.48 -4.50 11.58
N ASN A 112 8.43 -4.17 12.87
CA ASN A 112 8.81 -5.10 13.94
C ASN A 112 7.62 -5.47 14.83
N VAL A 113 7.58 -6.72 15.27
CA VAL A 113 6.58 -7.23 16.22
C VAL A 113 7.19 -8.24 17.17
N LYS A 114 6.84 -8.16 18.46
CA LYS A 114 7.20 -9.18 19.45
C LYS A 114 6.13 -10.25 19.43
N LEU A 115 6.53 -11.50 19.26
CA LEU A 115 5.66 -12.67 19.22
C LEU A 115 6.15 -13.72 20.23
N GLU A 116 5.21 -14.48 20.77
CA GLU A 116 5.47 -15.70 21.53
C GLU A 116 5.34 -16.92 20.62
N GLY A 117 6.35 -17.78 20.64
CA GLY A 117 6.39 -19.01 19.86
C GLY A 117 5.27 -19.96 20.23
N GLY A 118 4.74 -20.69 19.24
CA GLY A 118 3.66 -21.66 19.43
C GLY A 118 2.25 -21.06 19.54
N LYS A 119 2.10 -19.73 19.64
CA LYS A 119 0.78 -19.06 19.66
C LYS A 119 0.28 -18.71 18.25
N PHE A 120 -1.03 -18.62 18.07
CA PHE A 120 -1.62 -18.13 16.82
C PHE A 120 -1.96 -16.65 16.92
N TYR A 121 -1.63 -15.89 15.88
CA TYR A 121 -1.93 -14.47 15.76
C TYR A 121 -2.78 -14.23 14.52
N ASP A 122 -3.77 -13.33 14.58
CA ASP A 122 -4.43 -12.85 13.37
C ASP A 122 -3.41 -12.17 12.45
N LEU A 123 -3.42 -12.56 11.18
CA LEU A 123 -2.60 -11.94 10.15
C LEU A 123 -3.52 -11.36 9.09
N LYS A 124 -3.38 -10.05 8.84
CA LYS A 124 -4.01 -9.37 7.71
C LYS A 124 -2.94 -8.67 6.91
N ILE A 125 -2.94 -8.89 5.61
CA ILE A 125 -2.07 -8.20 4.65
C ILE A 125 -2.98 -7.59 3.60
N GLU A 126 -2.79 -6.31 3.34
CA GLU A 126 -3.47 -5.58 2.28
C GLU A 126 -2.44 -5.08 1.30
N TYR A 127 -2.75 -5.18 0.02
CA TYR A 127 -1.89 -4.77 -1.07
C TYR A 127 -2.72 -4.09 -2.15
N PHE A 128 -2.14 -3.13 -2.86
CA PHE A 128 -2.66 -2.68 -4.13
C PHE A 128 -1.55 -2.47 -5.17
N ASN A 129 -1.93 -2.67 -6.43
CA ASN A 129 -1.22 -2.21 -7.61
C ASN A 129 -2.02 -1.07 -8.23
N ALA A 130 -1.38 0.06 -8.51
CA ALA A 130 -1.96 1.13 -9.30
C ALA A 130 -1.67 0.91 -10.78
N MET A 131 -0.44 1.12 -11.19
CA MET A 131 -0.08 1.34 -12.59
C MET A 131 1.03 0.37 -12.96
N LEU A 132 1.05 -0.10 -14.21
CA LEU A 132 2.06 -1.07 -14.67
C LEU A 132 2.08 -2.37 -13.84
N GLU A 133 3.28 -2.90 -13.61
CA GLU A 133 3.50 -4.23 -13.06
C GLU A 133 3.34 -4.23 -11.55
N GLY A 134 2.57 -5.18 -11.03
CA GLY A 134 2.48 -5.38 -9.58
C GLY A 134 3.47 -6.41 -9.06
N GLU A 135 3.98 -6.16 -7.87
CA GLU A 135 4.66 -7.16 -7.05
C GLU A 135 4.36 -7.00 -5.56
N VAL A 136 4.33 -8.13 -4.85
CA VAL A 136 4.26 -8.16 -3.40
C VAL A 136 4.87 -9.44 -2.86
N GLN A 137 5.93 -9.27 -2.08
CA GLN A 137 6.71 -10.37 -1.51
C GLN A 137 6.95 -10.06 -0.04
N ILE A 138 6.46 -10.95 0.84
CA ILE A 138 6.53 -10.75 2.29
C ILE A 138 7.54 -11.72 2.90
N TYR A 139 8.50 -11.13 3.60
CA TYR A 139 9.56 -11.82 4.32
C TYR A 139 9.43 -11.56 5.80
N TRP A 140 10.03 -12.43 6.59
CA TRP A 140 10.27 -12.20 8.01
C TRP A 140 11.70 -12.60 8.38
N GLN A 141 12.26 -11.95 9.38
CA GLN A 141 13.47 -12.37 10.05
C GLN A 141 13.08 -12.79 11.47
N MET A 142 13.32 -14.06 11.77
CA MET A 142 13.05 -14.63 13.09
C MET A 142 14.08 -14.13 14.12
N PRO A 143 13.78 -14.23 15.43
CA PRO A 143 14.77 -13.97 16.46
C PRO A 143 16.05 -14.78 16.21
N ASN A 144 17.20 -14.10 16.21
CA ASN A 144 18.53 -14.68 15.96
C ASN A 144 18.77 -15.26 14.55
N ALA A 145 17.86 -15.07 13.60
CA ALA A 145 18.12 -15.42 12.20
C ALA A 145 19.08 -14.39 11.58
N LEU A 146 20.00 -14.86 10.74
CA LEU A 146 20.98 -13.99 10.07
C LEU A 146 20.33 -13.13 8.97
N GLU A 147 19.36 -13.68 8.25
CA GLU A 147 18.76 -13.05 7.07
C GLU A 147 17.23 -13.21 7.06
N PRO A 148 16.49 -12.27 6.45
CA PRO A 148 15.05 -12.42 6.23
C PRO A 148 14.77 -13.55 5.22
N GLN A 149 13.65 -14.25 5.42
CA GLN A 149 13.20 -15.37 4.58
C GLN A 149 11.71 -15.21 4.22
N PRO A 150 11.24 -15.73 3.07
CA PRO A 150 9.81 -15.79 2.79
C PRO A 150 9.07 -16.53 3.91
N ILE A 151 7.89 -16.06 4.28
CA ILE A 151 7.07 -16.76 5.29
C ILE A 151 6.58 -18.07 4.67
N GLN A 152 7.02 -19.19 5.24
CA GLN A 152 6.70 -20.52 4.73
C GLN A 152 5.25 -20.91 5.05
N THR A 153 4.62 -21.68 4.16
CA THR A 153 3.19 -22.04 4.25
C THR A 153 2.82 -22.77 5.55
N ASN A 154 3.78 -23.50 6.14
CA ASN A 154 3.60 -24.19 7.42
C ASN A 154 3.38 -23.22 8.61
N PHE A 155 3.70 -21.93 8.46
CA PHE A 155 3.44 -20.90 9.47
C PHE A 155 2.15 -20.10 9.19
N LEU A 156 1.48 -20.36 8.07
CA LEU A 156 0.29 -19.64 7.61
C LEU A 156 -0.91 -20.57 7.59
N TYR A 157 -2.03 -20.08 8.12
CA TYR A 157 -3.25 -20.88 8.26
C TYR A 157 -4.49 -20.07 7.90
N LYS A 158 -5.44 -20.73 7.22
CA LYS A 158 -6.72 -20.13 6.86
C LYS A 158 -7.54 -19.83 8.13
N ALA A 159 -8.25 -18.69 8.14
CA ALA A 159 -9.19 -18.38 9.21
C ALA A 159 -10.28 -19.46 9.32
N GLY A 160 -10.57 -19.92 10.55
CA GLY A 160 -11.55 -20.98 10.81
C GLY A 160 -11.03 -22.41 10.67
N ALA A 161 -9.76 -22.62 10.33
CA ALA A 161 -9.12 -23.92 10.51
C ALA A 161 -9.18 -24.31 11.99
N SER A 162 -9.74 -25.48 12.32
CA SER A 162 -9.72 -25.96 13.70
C SER A 162 -8.27 -26.20 14.10
N ILE A 163 -7.83 -25.49 15.13
CA ILE A 163 -6.48 -25.57 15.63
C ILE A 163 -6.37 -26.91 16.37
N PRO A 164 -5.45 -27.83 15.99
CA PRO A 164 -5.13 -28.96 16.84
C PRO A 164 -4.68 -28.41 18.19
N LYS A 165 -5.38 -28.77 19.28
CA LYS A 165 -4.85 -28.50 20.63
C LYS A 165 -3.41 -29.02 20.67
N PRO A 166 -2.45 -28.27 21.23
CA PRO A 166 -1.12 -28.79 21.44
C PRO A 166 -1.26 -30.12 22.17
N VAL A 167 -0.75 -31.20 21.58
CA VAL A 167 -0.54 -32.44 22.32
C VAL A 167 0.46 -32.06 23.39
N VAL A 168 0.00 -31.98 24.63
CA VAL A 168 0.88 -31.88 25.79
C VAL A 168 1.72 -33.14 25.75
N VAL A 169 2.96 -33.01 25.26
CA VAL A 169 3.97 -34.05 25.46
C VAL A 169 4.27 -34.00 26.95
N PRO A 170 4.05 -35.09 27.71
CA PRO A 170 4.38 -35.09 29.13
C PRO A 170 5.87 -34.81 29.28
N ASP A 171 6.19 -33.76 30.04
CA ASP A 171 7.54 -33.31 30.28
C ASP A 171 8.41 -34.46 30.81
N LYS A 172 9.56 -34.64 30.16
CA LYS A 172 10.68 -35.42 30.72
C LYS A 172 11.17 -34.65 31.96
N PRO A 173 11.52 -35.32 33.08
CA PRO A 173 11.91 -34.62 34.30
C PRO A 173 13.18 -33.78 34.05
N GLU A 174 13.06 -32.47 34.19
CA GLU A 174 14.18 -31.54 34.20
C GLU A 174 14.78 -31.54 35.62
N THR A 175 16.11 -31.62 35.69
CA THR A 175 16.86 -31.76 36.94
C THR A 175 17.00 -30.41 37.64
N ASP A 176 16.73 -30.41 38.94
CA ASP A 176 16.76 -29.24 39.83
C ASP A 176 18.12 -28.51 39.81
N LEU A 177 18.09 -27.22 39.44
CA LEU A 177 19.05 -26.24 39.94
C LEU A 177 18.29 -25.12 40.66
N PRO A 178 18.77 -24.67 41.84
CA PRO A 178 18.01 -23.77 42.71
C PRO A 178 17.97 -22.32 42.19
N PRO A 179 16.89 -21.57 42.49
CA PRO A 179 16.70 -20.20 41.99
C PRO A 179 17.53 -19.17 42.75
N ILE A 180 18.23 -18.30 42.01
CA ILE A 180 18.80 -17.06 42.55
C ILE A 180 17.70 -15.99 42.61
N VAL A 181 17.37 -15.58 43.84
CA VAL A 181 16.41 -14.52 44.15
C VAL A 181 17.14 -13.18 44.17
N VAL A 182 16.74 -12.23 43.31
CA VAL A 182 16.98 -10.81 43.52
C VAL A 182 15.63 -10.09 43.53
N LYS A 183 15.24 -9.60 44.71
CA LYS A 183 14.10 -8.70 44.90
C LYS A 183 14.52 -7.29 44.51
N SER A 184 13.75 -6.63 43.66
CA SER A 184 13.68 -5.16 43.67
C SER A 184 12.24 -4.70 43.50
N THR A 185 11.79 -4.03 44.55
CA THR A 185 10.52 -3.35 44.74
C THR A 185 10.56 -1.98 44.08
N LEU A 186 9.54 -1.60 43.30
CA LEU A 186 9.03 -0.23 43.22
C LEU A 186 7.57 -0.22 42.69
N LYS A 187 6.72 0.56 43.35
CA LYS A 187 5.29 0.82 43.09
C LYS A 187 5.11 2.30 42.62
N PRO A 188 3.92 2.82 42.23
CA PRO A 188 3.70 3.42 40.91
C PRO A 188 3.25 4.90 40.88
N GLY A 189 3.26 5.50 39.68
CA GLY A 189 2.41 6.64 39.25
C GLY A 189 3.16 7.72 38.42
N PRO A 190 2.48 8.64 37.67
CA PRO A 190 1.12 8.65 37.13
C PRO A 190 1.04 8.86 35.58
N LYS A 191 -0.17 8.71 35.03
CA LYS A 191 -0.56 8.94 33.62
C LYS A 191 -0.53 10.44 33.27
N THR A 192 -0.17 10.79 32.02
CA THR A 192 -1.07 11.30 30.96
C THR A 192 -0.29 11.89 29.78
N SER A 193 -0.57 11.43 28.55
CA SER A 193 -0.62 12.28 27.36
C SER A 193 -1.64 11.67 26.40
N LYS A 194 -2.71 12.43 26.15
CA LYS A 194 -3.82 12.07 25.25
C LYS A 194 -3.48 12.63 23.87
N SER A 195 -3.54 11.80 22.82
CA SER A 195 -3.65 12.27 21.43
C SER A 195 -5.13 12.22 21.02
N PRO A 196 -5.64 13.20 20.24
CA PRO A 196 -7.07 13.44 20.13
C PRO A 196 -7.80 12.45 19.23
N ALA A 197 -9.04 12.16 19.64
CA ALA A 197 -10.02 11.39 18.91
C ALA A 197 -10.47 12.11 17.63
N SER A 198 -10.64 11.32 16.57
CA SER A 198 -11.37 11.66 15.36
C SER A 198 -12.85 11.93 15.66
N LEU A 199 -13.31 13.15 15.36
CA LEU A 199 -14.73 13.49 15.34
C LEU A 199 -15.35 13.10 13.98
N PRO A 200 -16.61 12.62 13.95
CA PRO A 200 -17.32 12.34 12.71
C PRO A 200 -17.96 13.62 12.15
N LEU A 201 -17.63 13.96 10.90
CA LEU A 201 -18.32 15.01 10.15
C LEU A 201 -19.62 14.45 9.54
N LYS A 202 -20.77 14.86 10.10
CA LYS A 202 -22.07 14.79 9.41
C LYS A 202 -22.08 15.85 8.29
N ARG A 203 -22.42 15.42 7.07
CA ARG A 203 -22.74 16.33 5.95
C ARG A 203 -24.22 16.65 5.98
N GLU A 204 -24.55 17.92 6.10
CA GLU A 204 -25.84 18.48 5.76
C GLU A 204 -25.68 19.13 4.37
N VAL A 205 -26.47 18.68 3.39
CA VAL A 205 -26.47 19.18 2.02
C VAL A 205 -27.50 20.30 1.94
N ASN A 206 -27.05 21.52 1.68
CA ASN A 206 -27.89 22.59 1.15
C ASN A 206 -27.05 23.41 0.16
N THR A 207 -27.39 23.33 -1.13
CA THR A 207 -26.86 24.19 -2.19
C THR A 207 -27.97 25.09 -2.72
N PRO A 208 -27.74 26.41 -2.83
CA PRO A 208 -28.38 27.24 -3.84
C PRO A 208 -27.41 27.47 -5.02
N PRO A 209 -27.91 27.54 -6.27
CA PRO A 209 -27.07 27.66 -7.46
C PRO A 209 -26.85 29.13 -7.80
N THR A 210 -25.61 29.60 -7.99
CA THR A 210 -25.40 30.87 -8.72
C THR A 210 -24.03 30.95 -9.40
N LYS A 211 -24.11 30.96 -10.74
CA LYS A 211 -23.30 31.63 -11.77
C LYS A 211 -21.88 32.07 -11.40
N THR A 212 -20.90 31.57 -12.17
CA THR A 212 -19.55 32.12 -12.19
C THR A 212 -19.43 33.21 -13.28
N PRO A 213 -18.94 34.42 -12.92
CA PRO A 213 -18.70 35.55 -13.82
C PRO A 213 -17.51 35.37 -14.78
N GLU A 214 -17.51 36.18 -15.84
CA GLU A 214 -16.48 36.29 -16.88
C GLU A 214 -15.17 36.91 -16.36
N LEU A 215 -14.03 36.32 -16.73
CA LEU A 215 -12.67 36.64 -16.28
C LEU A 215 -12.07 37.88 -16.97
N PRO A 216 -11.44 38.83 -16.25
CA PRO A 216 -10.55 39.81 -16.85
C PRO A 216 -9.17 39.21 -17.20
N LYS A 217 -8.61 39.64 -18.33
CA LYS A 217 -7.34 39.20 -18.91
C LYS A 217 -6.13 39.88 -18.24
N ALA A 218 -5.08 39.12 -17.88
CA ALA A 218 -3.68 39.46 -18.21
C ALA A 218 -2.69 38.30 -17.91
N VAL A 219 -2.05 37.83 -18.99
CA VAL A 219 -0.66 37.31 -19.14
C VAL A 219 -0.24 36.02 -18.41
N THR A 220 -0.44 34.89 -19.09
CA THR A 220 0.64 33.94 -19.39
C THR A 220 0.44 33.49 -20.83
N GLU A 221 1.41 33.75 -21.69
CA GLU A 221 1.42 33.21 -23.05
C GLU A 221 1.18 31.70 -23.01
N LYS A 222 0.27 31.23 -23.87
CA LYS A 222 0.03 29.81 -24.10
C LYS A 222 1.28 29.21 -24.77
N VAL A 223 2.28 28.85 -23.97
CA VAL A 223 3.33 27.94 -24.40
C VAL A 223 2.65 26.59 -24.63
N GLY A 224 2.36 26.32 -25.91
CA GLY A 224 1.98 25.01 -26.39
C GLY A 224 3.18 24.34 -27.03
N PHE A 225 3.00 23.12 -27.50
CA PHE A 225 4.04 22.42 -28.25
C PHE A 225 4.54 23.25 -29.45
N PRO A 226 5.87 23.34 -29.69
CA PRO A 226 6.94 22.61 -28.99
C PRO A 226 7.40 23.29 -27.67
N PRO A 227 7.74 22.52 -26.62
CA PRO A 227 8.35 23.05 -25.39
C PRO A 227 9.78 23.54 -25.64
N GLU A 228 10.18 24.60 -24.92
CA GLU A 228 11.56 25.08 -24.89
C GLU A 228 12.42 24.24 -23.94
N LYS A 229 13.68 23.99 -24.34
CA LYS A 229 14.61 23.18 -23.54
C LYS A 229 14.92 23.86 -22.20
N GLY A 230 14.80 23.10 -21.10
CA GLY A 230 15.10 23.55 -19.74
C GLY A 230 14.07 24.48 -19.10
N GLN A 231 13.06 24.94 -19.85
CA GLN A 231 12.00 25.80 -19.31
C GLN A 231 10.77 24.96 -18.90
N PRO A 232 10.17 25.23 -17.73
CA PRO A 232 8.91 24.59 -17.35
C PRO A 232 7.76 25.04 -18.24
N MET A 233 7.04 24.09 -18.81
CA MET A 233 5.80 24.31 -19.56
C MET A 233 4.63 23.70 -18.80
N VAL A 234 3.63 24.50 -18.43
CA VAL A 234 2.41 23.98 -17.79
C VAL A 234 1.62 23.13 -18.79
N LEU A 235 1.31 21.88 -18.40
CA LEU A 235 0.44 21.01 -19.19
C LEU A 235 -1.02 21.41 -18.97
N ASN A 236 -1.55 22.16 -19.92
CA ASN A 236 -2.90 22.71 -19.85
C ASN A 236 -3.96 21.60 -19.86
N HIS A 237 -5.02 21.76 -19.06
CA HIS A 237 -6.13 20.80 -18.94
C HIS A 237 -5.77 19.42 -18.34
N VAL A 238 -4.54 19.21 -17.86
CA VAL A 238 -4.21 18.05 -17.04
C VAL A 238 -4.82 18.25 -15.66
N THR A 239 -5.89 17.52 -15.39
CA THR A 239 -6.79 17.72 -14.24
C THR A 239 -7.06 16.41 -13.52
N PHE A 240 -7.21 16.49 -12.20
CA PHE A 240 -7.42 15.35 -11.32
C PHE A 240 -8.69 15.53 -10.50
N GLU A 241 -9.27 14.43 -10.02
CA GLU A 241 -10.28 14.49 -8.97
C GLU A 241 -9.74 15.23 -7.74
N GLN A 242 -10.64 15.91 -7.03
CA GLN A 242 -10.27 16.72 -5.87
C GLN A 242 -9.57 15.86 -4.81
N SER A 243 -8.43 16.35 -4.30
CA SER A 243 -7.61 15.66 -3.30
C SER A 243 -7.16 14.25 -3.70
N SER A 244 -7.13 13.96 -5.01
CA SER A 244 -6.77 12.66 -5.56
C SER A 244 -5.75 12.80 -6.69
N TYR A 245 -5.09 11.70 -7.01
CA TYR A 245 -4.26 11.53 -8.20
C TYR A 245 -5.02 10.81 -9.33
N ASN A 246 -6.33 10.59 -9.19
CA ASN A 246 -7.18 10.07 -10.27
C ASN A 246 -7.27 11.11 -11.39
N LEU A 247 -6.68 10.79 -12.53
CA LEU A 247 -6.65 11.65 -13.71
C LEU A 247 -8.02 11.69 -14.38
N LEU A 248 -8.51 12.90 -14.69
CA LEU A 248 -9.80 13.07 -15.35
C LEU A 248 -9.70 12.86 -16.87
N PRO A 249 -10.74 12.32 -17.53
CA PRO A 249 -10.73 12.09 -18.97
C PRO A 249 -10.46 13.32 -19.84
N SER A 250 -10.79 14.52 -19.35
CA SER A 250 -10.48 15.81 -19.98
C SER A 250 -8.99 16.06 -20.19
N SER A 251 -8.13 15.34 -19.46
CA SER A 251 -6.66 15.46 -19.52
C SER A 251 -6.05 14.72 -20.71
N TYR A 252 -6.69 13.64 -21.17
CA TYR A 252 -6.12 12.73 -22.16
C TYR A 252 -5.73 13.40 -23.48
N PRO A 253 -6.52 14.32 -24.06
CA PRO A 253 -6.14 14.99 -25.30
C PRO A 253 -4.85 15.80 -25.20
N GLU A 254 -4.52 16.38 -24.04
CA GLU A 254 -3.26 17.11 -23.87
C GLU A 254 -2.08 16.14 -23.72
N LEU A 255 -2.27 15.07 -22.94
CA LEU A 255 -1.24 14.05 -22.74
C LEU A 255 -0.96 13.26 -24.03
N ASP A 256 -1.96 13.08 -24.91
CA ASP A 256 -1.77 12.48 -26.22
C ASP A 256 -0.87 13.35 -27.12
N LYS A 257 -1.01 14.68 -27.08
CA LYS A 257 -0.10 15.59 -27.79
C LYS A 257 1.34 15.46 -27.27
N LEU A 258 1.51 15.35 -25.95
CA LEU A 258 2.82 15.12 -25.35
C LEU A 258 3.44 13.81 -25.84
N ALA A 259 2.67 12.72 -25.80
CA ALA A 259 3.13 11.42 -26.28
C ALA A 259 3.49 11.46 -27.78
N ASP A 260 2.67 12.09 -28.61
CA ASP A 260 2.94 12.26 -30.04
C ASP A 260 4.21 13.07 -30.30
N TYR A 261 4.43 14.13 -29.52
CA TYR A 261 5.64 14.94 -29.61
C TYR A 261 6.88 14.12 -29.23
N LEU A 262 6.84 13.34 -28.14
CA LEU A 262 7.96 12.50 -27.71
C LEU A 262 8.23 11.33 -28.65
N ARG A 263 7.20 10.81 -29.34
CA ARG A 263 7.35 9.78 -30.36
C ARG A 263 8.06 10.29 -31.60
N LYS A 264 7.75 11.53 -32.03
CA LYS A 264 8.43 12.19 -33.16
C LYS A 264 9.87 12.61 -32.84
N ASN A 265 10.23 12.69 -31.57
CA ASN A 265 11.54 13.14 -31.11
C ASN A 265 12.18 12.12 -30.15
N PRO A 266 12.70 10.98 -30.65
CA PRO A 266 13.09 9.83 -29.82
C PRO A 266 14.28 10.07 -28.88
N SER A 267 15.12 11.08 -29.14
CA SER A 267 16.27 11.42 -28.29
C SER A 267 15.92 12.31 -27.09
N LEU A 268 14.72 12.91 -27.07
CA LEU A 268 14.34 13.84 -26.02
C LEU A 268 13.98 13.09 -24.73
N THR A 269 14.39 13.65 -23.59
CA THR A 269 13.96 13.18 -22.26
C THR A 269 13.24 14.30 -21.55
N VAL A 270 12.30 13.95 -20.68
CA VAL A 270 11.45 14.92 -19.99
C VAL A 270 11.33 14.62 -18.51
N GLU A 271 11.09 15.68 -17.74
CA GLU A 271 10.67 15.61 -16.35
C GLU A 271 9.23 16.13 -16.24
N ILE A 272 8.38 15.33 -15.60
CA ILE A 272 7.02 15.68 -15.25
C ILE A 272 7.01 16.16 -13.81
N VAL A 273 6.56 17.39 -13.59
CA VAL A 273 6.61 18.02 -12.27
C VAL A 273 5.22 18.29 -11.74
N GLY A 274 4.89 17.75 -10.58
CA GLY A 274 3.62 17.97 -9.90
C GLY A 274 3.68 19.08 -8.85
N HIS A 275 2.61 19.88 -8.78
CA HIS A 275 2.43 20.93 -7.77
C HIS A 275 1.05 20.88 -7.13
N THR A 276 0.97 21.34 -5.87
CA THR A 276 -0.29 21.67 -5.19
C THR A 276 -0.34 23.16 -4.87
N ASP A 277 -1.47 23.62 -4.36
CA ASP A 277 -1.52 24.88 -3.62
C ASP A 277 -0.96 24.73 -2.19
N ASN A 278 -1.13 25.77 -1.38
CA ASN A 278 -0.67 25.83 0.01
C ASN A 278 -1.71 25.32 1.04
N VAL A 279 -2.84 24.74 0.62
CA VAL A 279 -3.90 24.31 1.53
C VAL A 279 -3.73 22.83 1.88
N GLY A 280 -3.83 22.50 3.16
CA GLY A 280 -3.71 21.13 3.67
C GLY A 280 -2.34 20.83 4.30
N ASP A 281 -2.11 19.55 4.61
CA ASP A 281 -0.86 19.11 5.21
C ASP A 281 0.26 19.10 4.14
N PRO A 282 1.39 19.80 4.36
CA PRO A 282 2.47 19.88 3.37
C PRO A 282 3.07 18.52 2.99
N ARG A 283 3.12 17.55 3.89
CA ARG A 283 3.65 16.20 3.60
C ARG A 283 2.68 15.44 2.70
N LEU A 284 1.38 15.53 2.98
CA LEU A 284 0.34 14.93 2.13
C LEU A 284 0.31 15.60 0.75
N ASN A 285 0.50 16.92 0.69
CA ASN A 285 0.57 17.67 -0.56
C ASN A 285 1.80 17.30 -1.39
N LEU A 286 2.95 17.08 -0.75
CA LEU A 286 4.14 16.58 -1.43
C LEU A 286 3.86 15.20 -2.06
N ALA A 287 3.35 14.25 -1.27
CA ALA A 287 3.00 12.91 -1.76
C ALA A 287 1.93 12.97 -2.88
N LEU A 288 0.90 13.80 -2.74
CA LEU A 288 -0.14 13.98 -3.74
C LEU A 288 0.44 14.51 -5.07
N SER A 289 1.29 15.53 -5.01
CA SER A 289 1.92 16.09 -6.20
C SER A 289 2.84 15.10 -6.91
N GLU A 290 3.60 14.32 -6.16
CA GLU A 290 4.46 13.25 -6.68
C GLU A 290 3.61 12.19 -7.40
N ASN A 291 2.55 11.71 -6.73
CA ASN A 291 1.66 10.71 -7.31
C ASN A 291 0.98 11.21 -8.59
N ARG A 292 0.58 12.48 -8.65
CA ARG A 292 0.03 13.09 -9.88
C ARG A 292 1.04 13.14 -11.03
N ALA A 293 2.30 13.47 -10.73
CA ALA A 293 3.37 13.43 -11.73
C ALA A 293 3.62 11.99 -12.23
N LYS A 294 3.63 11.01 -11.33
CA LYS A 294 3.75 9.58 -11.66
C LYS A 294 2.61 9.07 -12.54
N VAL A 295 1.37 9.46 -12.26
CA VAL A 295 0.20 9.13 -13.10
C VAL A 295 0.36 9.67 -14.52
N VAL A 296 0.80 10.91 -14.66
CA VAL A 296 1.05 11.50 -15.98
C VAL A 296 2.20 10.78 -16.69
N ARG A 297 3.33 10.51 -16.02
CA ARG A 297 4.43 9.72 -16.56
C ARG A 297 3.94 8.37 -17.08
N HIS A 298 3.17 7.64 -16.27
CA HIS A 298 2.64 6.34 -16.65
C HIS A 298 1.76 6.41 -17.90
N TYR A 299 0.85 7.36 -17.97
CA TYR A 299 0.00 7.54 -19.15
C TYR A 299 0.84 7.68 -20.42
N ILE A 300 1.95 8.42 -20.38
CA ILE A 300 2.84 8.59 -21.53
C ILE A 300 3.61 7.29 -21.85
N ILE A 301 3.99 6.50 -20.85
CA ILE A 301 4.60 5.18 -21.03
C ILE A 301 3.62 4.22 -21.72
N GLU A 302 2.36 4.18 -21.31
CA GLU A 302 1.32 3.35 -21.96
C GLU A 302 1.08 3.74 -23.43
N LYS A 303 1.38 4.99 -23.80
CA LYS A 303 1.36 5.47 -25.19
C LYS A 303 2.60 5.05 -26.00
N GLY A 304 3.47 4.21 -25.41
CA GLY A 304 4.63 3.59 -26.06
C GLY A 304 5.92 4.41 -25.97
N ILE A 305 6.01 5.36 -25.04
CA ILE A 305 7.26 6.09 -24.80
C ILE A 305 8.09 5.31 -23.78
N ALA A 306 9.38 5.13 -24.06
CA ALA A 306 10.28 4.39 -23.18
C ALA A 306 10.37 5.02 -21.79
N GLU A 307 10.38 4.17 -20.77
CA GLU A 307 10.31 4.56 -19.36
C GLU A 307 11.50 5.42 -18.90
N ASP A 308 12.70 5.11 -19.40
CA ASP A 308 13.95 5.80 -19.12
C ASP A 308 14.00 7.24 -19.67
N ARG A 309 13.06 7.61 -20.54
CA ARG A 309 12.94 8.96 -21.11
C ARG A 309 12.13 9.92 -20.24
N ILE A 310 11.46 9.43 -19.20
CA ILE A 310 10.49 10.20 -18.43
C ILE A 310 10.78 10.06 -16.94
N THR A 311 11.06 11.18 -16.30
CA THR A 311 11.15 11.28 -14.84
C THR A 311 9.89 11.98 -14.30
N ALA A 312 9.52 11.68 -13.05
CA ALA A 312 8.42 12.33 -12.35
C ALA A 312 8.90 12.83 -10.99
N GLN A 313 8.45 14.01 -10.59
CA GLN A 313 8.80 14.61 -9.31
C GLN A 313 7.66 15.49 -8.79
N GLY A 314 7.35 15.41 -7.51
CA GLY A 314 6.43 16.29 -6.80
C GLY A 314 7.17 17.33 -5.96
N TYR A 315 6.60 18.54 -5.86
CA TYR A 315 7.10 19.60 -4.99
C TYR A 315 6.05 20.14 -4.00
N GLY A 316 4.85 19.55 -3.97
CA GLY A 316 3.72 20.05 -3.18
C GLY A 316 3.47 21.53 -3.47
N GLY A 317 3.22 22.32 -2.43
CA GLY A 317 3.00 23.76 -2.51
C GLY A 317 4.28 24.62 -2.45
N THR A 318 5.47 24.02 -2.51
CA THR A 318 6.74 24.73 -2.25
C THR A 318 7.24 25.60 -3.40
N ARG A 319 6.66 25.43 -4.60
CA ARG A 319 7.01 26.17 -5.83
C ARG A 319 5.76 26.78 -6.47
N PRO A 320 5.14 27.78 -5.82
CA PRO A 320 3.93 28.41 -6.33
C PRO A 320 4.22 29.26 -7.57
N LEU A 321 3.31 29.21 -8.54
CA LEU A 321 3.28 30.11 -9.70
C LEU A 321 2.65 31.46 -9.32
N THR A 322 1.68 31.44 -8.41
CA THR A 322 0.93 32.63 -7.93
C THR A 322 0.83 32.68 -6.41
N SER A 323 0.33 33.78 -5.84
CA SER A 323 0.44 34.07 -4.40
C SER A 323 -0.42 33.18 -3.47
N ASN A 324 -1.31 32.34 -4.02
CA ASN A 324 -2.32 31.55 -3.28
C ASN A 324 -3.37 32.39 -2.53
N ALA A 325 -3.46 33.70 -2.77
CA ALA A 325 -4.32 34.59 -1.98
C ALA A 325 -5.81 34.24 -2.09
N ASN A 326 -6.24 33.70 -3.23
CA ASN A 326 -7.63 33.35 -3.52
C ASN A 326 -7.71 32.03 -4.31
N GLU A 327 -8.94 31.56 -4.54
CA GLU A 327 -9.15 30.26 -5.18
C GLU A 327 -8.70 30.23 -6.64
N THR A 328 -8.88 31.33 -7.37
CA THR A 328 -8.42 31.44 -8.76
C THR A 328 -6.90 31.27 -8.86
N GLU A 329 -6.16 31.90 -7.95
CA GLU A 329 -4.70 31.74 -7.87
C GLU A 329 -4.27 30.35 -7.42
N ARG A 330 -4.93 29.79 -6.38
CA ARG A 330 -4.65 28.41 -5.93
C ARG A 330 -4.89 27.39 -7.03
N ALA A 331 -5.94 27.58 -7.83
CA ALA A 331 -6.24 26.71 -8.97
C ALA A 331 -5.09 26.67 -9.99
N GLN A 332 -4.39 27.78 -10.20
CA GLN A 332 -3.21 27.82 -11.07
C GLN A 332 -2.01 27.11 -10.46
N ASN A 333 -1.89 27.08 -9.13
CA ASN A 333 -0.81 26.36 -8.44
C ASN A 333 -1.00 24.85 -8.43
N ARG A 334 -2.25 24.36 -8.51
CA ARG A 334 -2.58 22.94 -8.68
C ARG A 334 -2.38 22.52 -10.14
N ARG A 335 -1.13 22.32 -10.53
CA ARG A 335 -0.72 22.09 -11.93
C ARG A 335 0.28 20.95 -12.07
N VAL A 336 0.47 20.53 -13.31
CA VAL A 336 1.58 19.68 -13.74
C VAL A 336 2.38 20.44 -14.79
N GLU A 337 3.71 20.42 -14.67
CA GLU A 337 4.63 21.00 -15.63
C GLU A 337 5.43 19.91 -16.35
N LEU A 338 5.90 20.25 -17.53
CA LEU A 338 6.83 19.49 -18.34
C LEU A 338 8.14 20.28 -18.44
N ILE A 339 9.27 19.63 -18.20
CA ILE A 339 10.60 20.21 -18.44
C ILE A 339 11.32 19.30 -19.44
N LEU A 340 11.75 19.89 -20.56
CA LEU A 340 12.56 19.18 -21.55
C LEU A 340 14.04 19.20 -21.12
N ARG A 341 14.68 18.02 -21.03
CA ARG A 341 16.05 17.84 -20.53
C ARG A 341 17.11 17.76 -21.64
#